data_AF-F3ASC4-F1
#
_entry.id   AF-F3ASC4-F1
#
_cell.length_a   1.000
_cell.length_b   1.000
_cell.length_c   1.000
_cell.angle_alpha   90.00
_cell.angle_beta   90.00
_cell.angle_gamma   90.00
#
_symmetry.space_group_name_H-M   'P 1'
#
loop_
_entity.id
_entity.type
_entity.pdbx_description
1 polymer ?
#
loop_
_entity_poly.entity_id
_entity_poly.type
_entity_poly.pdbx_seq_one_letter_code
_entity_poly.pdbx_strand_id
1 'polypeptide(L)'
;MKLSMKEKKILYAYGCPSHHNTVTRLKWLTALTVDPEAKRRMLGLARKVETEVDESWYEDFYHHLRMEMDEYRRLKRSLRVLKSYTDYEEDLYEEAV
;
A
#
# COMPACT_ATOMS: atom_id res chain seq x y z
N MET A 1 2.18 -9.79 -10.52
CA MET A 1 1.07 -9.29 -9.67
C MET A 1 0.81 -7.80 -9.93
N LYS A 2 -0.45 -7.36 -9.98
CA LYS A 2 -0.83 -5.93 -10.07
C LYS A 2 -1.47 -5.46 -8.76
N LEU A 3 -0.95 -4.36 -8.20
CA LEU A 3 -1.44 -3.76 -6.96
C LEU A 3 -2.02 -2.37 -7.19
N SER A 4 -3.17 -2.12 -6.57
CA SER A 4 -3.74 -0.79 -6.42
C SER A 4 -2.92 0.06 -5.46
N MET A 5 -3.07 1.38 -5.53
CA MET A 5 -2.36 2.31 -4.64
C MET A 5 -2.70 2.07 -3.16
N LYS A 6 -3.94 1.68 -2.84
CA LYS A 6 -4.35 1.33 -1.47
C LYS A 6 -3.61 0.08 -0.97
N GLU A 7 -3.51 -0.97 -1.79
CA GLU A 7 -2.75 -2.18 -1.46
C GLU A 7 -1.25 -1.90 -1.28
N LYS A 8 -0.65 -1.11 -2.17
CA LYS A 8 0.76 -0.70 -2.05
C LYS A 8 1.03 0.04 -0.74
N LYS A 9 0.13 0.94 -0.32
CA LYS A 9 0.24 1.64 0.98
C LYS A 9 0.20 0.67 2.17
N ILE A 10 -0.66 -0.33 2.14
CA ILE A 10 -0.75 -1.35 3.20
C ILE A 10 0.54 -2.17 3.26
N LEU A 11 1.02 -2.67 2.12
CA LEU A 11 2.25 -3.44 2.07
C LEU A 11 3.48 -2.62 2.47
N TYR A 12 3.51 -1.33 2.12
CA TYR A 12 4.57 -0.43 2.56
C TYR A 12 4.57 -0.25 4.09
N ALA A 13 3.39 -0.24 4.73
CA ALA A 13 3.26 -0.04 6.16
C ALA A 13 3.54 -1.31 6.97
N TYR A 14 3.11 -2.48 6.49
CA TYR A 14 3.11 -3.72 7.29
C TYR A 14 4.00 -4.84 6.73
N GLY A 15 4.40 -4.74 5.46
CA GLY A 15 5.26 -5.72 4.81
C GLY A 15 6.71 -5.67 5.31
N CYS A 16 7.44 -6.72 4.98
CA CYS A 16 8.88 -6.85 5.21
C CYS A 16 9.49 -7.75 4.13
N PRO A 17 10.83 -7.87 4.01
CA PRO A 17 11.48 -8.71 3.00
C PRO A 17 11.11 -10.20 3.06
N SER A 18 10.63 -10.70 4.20
CA SER A 18 10.18 -12.09 4.35
C SER A 18 8.73 -12.26 3.89
N HIS A 19 8.51 -13.08 2.85
CA HIS A 19 7.19 -13.40 2.30
C HIS A 19 6.25 -13.95 3.36
N HIS A 20 6.68 -15.01 4.05
CA HIS A 20 5.92 -15.67 5.11
C HIS A 20 5.47 -14.68 6.21
N ASN A 21 6.38 -13.81 6.66
CA ASN A 21 6.07 -12.83 7.69
C ASN A 21 5.07 -11.78 7.20
N THR A 22 5.19 -11.31 5.96
CA THR A 22 4.23 -10.38 5.38
C THR A 22 2.84 -11.00 5.27
N VAL A 23 2.73 -12.22 4.71
CA VAL A 23 1.45 -12.94 4.60
C VAL A 23 0.82 -13.14 5.99
N THR A 24 1.61 -13.58 6.97
CA THR A 24 1.15 -13.81 8.34
C THR A 24 0.64 -12.51 8.98
N ARG A 25 1.39 -11.40 8.86
CA ARG A 25 0.95 -10.09 9.37
C ARG A 25 -0.34 -9.62 8.72
N LEU A 26 -0.49 -9.78 7.40
CA LEU A 26 -1.73 -9.41 6.71
C LEU A 26 -2.93 -10.26 7.17
N LYS A 27 -2.72 -11.56 7.42
CA LYS A 27 -3.76 -12.44 7.99
C LYS A 27 -4.15 -11.99 9.41
N TRP A 28 -3.19 -11.59 10.26
CA TRP A 28 -3.50 -11.04 11.58
C TRP A 28 -4.24 -9.70 11.50
N LEU A 29 -3.81 -8.78 10.64
CA LEU A 29 -4.52 -7.52 10.42
C LEU A 29 -5.96 -7.76 9.94
N THR A 30 -6.16 -8.76 9.07
CA THR A 30 -7.49 -9.18 8.61
C THR A 30 -8.36 -9.67 9.76
N ALA A 31 -7.78 -10.44 10.69
CA ALA A 31 -8.49 -10.95 11.87
C ALA A 31 -8.92 -9.82 12.82
N LEU A 32 -8.11 -8.77 12.93
CA LEU A 32 -8.38 -7.60 13.77
C LEU A 32 -9.32 -6.57 13.13
N THR A 33 -9.51 -6.63 11.80
CA THR A 33 -10.37 -5.67 11.10
C THR A 33 -11.85 -5.96 11.35
N VAL A 34 -12.56 -4.98 11.95
CA VAL A 34 -13.99 -5.08 12.26
C VAL A 34 -14.86 -4.76 11.04
N ASP A 35 -14.50 -3.72 10.28
CA ASP A 35 -15.26 -3.30 9.10
C ASP A 35 -15.27 -4.43 8.03
N PRO A 36 -16.44 -4.91 7.59
CA PRO A 36 -16.52 -6.05 6.65
C PRO A 36 -15.85 -5.78 5.31
N GLU A 37 -15.94 -4.55 4.81
CA GLU A 37 -15.38 -4.22 3.50
C GLU A 37 -13.86 -4.11 3.55
N ALA A 38 -13.32 -3.42 4.55
CA ALA A 38 -11.88 -3.37 4.83
C ALA A 38 -11.31 -4.76 5.09
N LYS A 39 -12.05 -5.62 5.82
CA LYS A 39 -11.65 -7.01 6.05
C LYS A 39 -11.56 -7.79 4.75
N ARG A 40 -12.55 -7.64 3.85
CA ARG A 40 -12.53 -8.28 2.52
C ARG A 40 -11.35 -7.80 1.69
N ARG A 41 -11.05 -6.50 1.70
CA ARG A 41 -9.88 -5.94 1.00
C ARG A 41 -8.56 -6.46 1.57
N MET A 42 -8.41 -6.48 2.90
CA MET A 42 -7.19 -6.97 3.57
C MET A 42 -6.97 -8.47 3.31
N LEU A 43 -8.04 -9.27 3.38
CA LEU A 43 -7.98 -10.69 3.06
C LEU A 43 -7.62 -10.92 1.58
N GLY A 44 -8.20 -10.13 0.68
CA GLY A 44 -7.89 -10.17 -0.74
C GLY A 44 -6.42 -9.89 -1.01
N LEU A 45 -5.86 -8.87 -0.34
CA LEU A 45 -4.43 -8.56 -0.43
C LEU A 45 -3.55 -9.69 0.13
N ALA A 46 -3.90 -10.25 1.29
CA ALA A 46 -3.15 -11.35 1.89
C ALA A 46 -3.07 -12.56 0.94
N ARG A 47 -4.21 -12.94 0.34
CA ARG A 47 -4.27 -14.02 -0.66
C ARG A 47 -3.45 -13.70 -1.89
N LYS A 48 -3.54 -12.47 -2.41
CA LYS A 48 -2.80 -12.04 -3.59
C LYS A 48 -1.29 -12.19 -3.39
N VAL A 49 -0.77 -11.73 -2.26
CA VAL A 49 0.66 -11.88 -1.91
C VAL A 49 1.05 -13.35 -1.75
N GLU A 50 0.19 -14.14 -1.12
CA GLU A 50 0.45 -15.57 -0.88
C GLU A 50 0.44 -16.40 -2.17
N THR A 51 -0.41 -16.09 -3.15
CA THR A 51 -0.61 -16.93 -4.34
C THR A 51 0.03 -16.40 -5.62
N GLU A 52 0.20 -15.08 -5.76
CA GLU A 52 0.70 -14.48 -7.01
C GLU A 52 2.18 -14.08 -6.96
N VAL A 53 2.83 -14.19 -5.80
CA VAL A 53 4.26 -13.89 -5.65
C VAL A 53 4.97 -15.12 -5.13
N ASP A 54 5.83 -15.68 -5.98
CA ASP A 54 6.71 -16.77 -5.59
C ASP A 54 7.68 -16.32 -4.49
N GLU A 55 7.93 -17.19 -3.51
CA GLU A 55 8.80 -16.87 -2.38
C GLU A 55 10.20 -16.43 -2.82
N SER A 56 10.74 -17.01 -3.90
CA SER A 56 12.08 -16.68 -4.41
C SER A 56 12.16 -15.27 -5.02
N TRP A 57 11.05 -14.72 -5.50
CA TRP A 57 10.97 -13.39 -6.12
C TRP A 57 10.42 -12.31 -5.20
N TYR A 58 9.94 -12.71 -4.02
CA TYR A 58 9.24 -11.81 -3.13
C TYR A 58 10.14 -10.70 -2.57
N GLU A 59 11.40 -11.01 -2.24
CA GLU A 59 12.34 -10.04 -1.71
C GLU A 59 12.59 -8.90 -2.71
N ASP A 60 12.90 -9.23 -3.96
CA ASP A 60 13.06 -8.25 -5.05
C ASP A 60 11.78 -7.43 -5.28
N PHE A 61 10.62 -8.10 -5.29
CA PHE A 61 9.32 -7.44 -5.38
C PHE A 61 9.12 -6.43 -4.24
N TYR A 62 9.46 -6.80 -2.99
CA TYR A 62 9.30 -5.94 -1.83
C TYR A 62 10.23 -4.72 -1.91
N HIS A 63 11.47 -4.91 -2.35
CA HIS A 63 12.41 -3.80 -2.56
C HIS A 63 11.93 -2.85 -3.65
N HIS A 64 11.42 -3.37 -4.77
CA HIS A 64 10.85 -2.55 -5.82
C HIS A 64 9.64 -1.74 -5.33
N LEU A 65 8.71 -2.40 -4.61
CA LEU A 65 7.57 -1.73 -3.99
C LEU A 65 8.00 -0.60 -3.04
N ARG A 66 9.04 -0.85 -2.23
CA ARG A 66 9.60 0.15 -1.30
C ARG A 66 10.12 1.37 -2.06
N MET A 67 10.93 1.15 -3.09
CA MET A 67 11.48 2.23 -3.92
C MET A 67 10.37 3.05 -4.58
N GLU A 68 9.41 2.40 -5.23
CA GLU A 68 8.29 3.07 -5.90
C GLU A 68 7.47 3.94 -4.92
N MET A 69 7.20 3.43 -3.72
CA MET A 69 6.43 4.14 -2.70
C MET A 69 7.20 5.29 -2.06
N ASP A 70 8.52 5.17 -1.89
CA ASP A 70 9.38 6.23 -1.41
C ASP A 70 9.46 7.37 -2.43
N GLU A 71 9.56 7.05 -3.72
CA GLU A 71 9.50 8.02 -4.81
C GLU A 71 8.13 8.70 -4.89
N TYR A 72 7.04 7.95 -4.84
CA TYR A 72 5.68 8.51 -4.79
C TYR A 72 5.52 9.50 -3.62
N ARG A 73 6.05 9.15 -2.43
CA ARG A 73 6.00 10.03 -1.26
C ARG A 73 6.85 11.28 -1.44
N ARG A 74 8.03 11.16 -2.05
CA ARG A 74 8.91 12.29 -2.40
C ARG A 74 8.19 13.24 -3.36
N LEU A 75 7.66 12.73 -4.46
CA LEU A 75 6.93 13.51 -5.46
C LEU A 75 5.69 14.19 -4.85
N LYS A 76 4.90 13.46 -4.04
CA LYS A 76 3.74 14.04 -3.35
C LYS A 76 4.12 15.16 -2.38
N ARG A 77 5.29 15.08 -1.73
CA ARG A 77 5.80 16.18 -0.89
C ARG A 77 6.21 17.37 -1.76
N SER A 78 6.99 17.14 -2.83
CA SER A 78 7.40 18.20 -3.75
C SER A 78 6.20 18.92 -4.37
N LEU A 79 5.16 18.18 -4.77
CA LEU A 79 3.94 18.74 -5.31
C LEU A 79 3.21 19.62 -4.29
N ARG A 80 3.13 19.21 -3.02
CA ARG A 80 2.52 20.03 -1.96
C ARG A 80 3.29 21.33 -1.74
N VAL A 81 4.61 21.25 -1.72
CA VAL A 81 5.49 22.44 -1.62
C VAL A 81 5.27 23.36 -2.81
N LEU A 82 5.25 22.82 -4.04
CA LEU A 82 4.99 23.61 -5.24
C LEU A 82 3.61 24.28 -5.19
N LYS A 83 2.56 23.53 -4.82
CA LYS A 83 1.19 24.07 -4.67
C LYS A 83 1.14 25.24 -3.68
N SER A 84 1.89 25.16 -2.57
CA SER A 84 1.96 26.25 -1.59
C SER A 84 2.65 27.52 -2.09
N TYR A 85 3.49 27.42 -3.13
CA TYR A 85 4.09 28.59 -3.78
C TYR A 85 3.20 29.19 -4.87
N THR A 86 2.21 28.44 -5.37
CA THR A 86 1.37 28.86 -6.50
C THR A 86 -0.01 29.39 -6.10
N ASP A 87 -0.36 29.37 -4.81
CA ASP A 87 -1.63 29.87 -4.22
C ASP A 87 -2.87 29.65 -5.11
N TYR A 88 -2.95 28.46 -5.72
CA TYR A 88 -4.17 27.96 -6.32
C TYR A 88 -4.85 27.11 -5.25
N GLU A 89 -5.79 27.73 -4.54
CA GLU A 89 -6.73 27.04 -3.68
C GLU A 89 -7.59 26.09 -4.54
N GLU A 90 -7.12 24.86 -4.68
CA GLU A 90 -7.92 23.75 -5.16
C GLU A 90 -8.71 23.21 -3.95
N ASP A 91 -9.58 24.09 -3.45
CA ASP A 91 -10.59 23.78 -2.45
C ASP A 91 -11.69 22.92 -3.10
N LEU A 92 -12.03 21.85 -2.38
CA LEU A 92 -13.12 20.90 -2.63
C LEU A 92 -12.94 19.91 -3.81
N TYR A 93 -13.58 18.75 -3.62
CA TYR A 93 -13.75 17.58 -4.51
C TYR A 93 -12.66 16.49 -4.40
N GLU A 94 -12.89 15.28 -3.89
CA GLU A 94 -14.00 14.65 -3.18
C GLU A 94 -13.40 13.43 -2.44
N GLU A 95 -13.56 13.34 -1.13
CA GLU A 95 -13.67 12.03 -0.47
C GLU A 95 -14.86 12.15 0.48
N ALA A 96 -16.04 12.33 -0.13
CA ALA A 96 -17.32 12.18 0.53
C ALA A 96 -17.79 10.73 0.30
N VAL A 97 -17.87 10.00 1.42
CA VAL A 97 -18.64 8.76 1.72
C VAL A 97 -18.33 7.52 0.89
#